data_AF-A0A0M1JGK3-F1
#
_entry.id   AF-A0A0M1JGK3-F1
#
_cell.length_a   1.000
_cell.length_b   1.000
_cell.length_c   1.000
_cell.angle_alpha   90.00
_cell.angle_beta   90.00
_cell.angle_gamma   90.00
#
_symmetry.space_group_name_H-M   'P 1'
#
loop_
_entity.id
_entity.type
_entity.pdbx_description
1 polymer ?
#
loop_
_entity_poly.entity_id
_entity_poly.type
_entity_poly.pdbx_seq_one_letter_code
_entity_poly.pdbx_strand_id
1 'polypeptide(L)'
;MEPLSKIYDVIIIGTGAAGLTLALRLPSYLKIALFAKQSLTESNTLYAQGGISAVLDAADSIDAHIRDTQNAGAGICDPSIVRLVVEQGPKMIDWLIEQGVNFTQDTETNNGHYKCHLTREGGHSHRRVAHVDDATGRVIETTLLKLVQAKSNITLFEQHIAVDLVTARRLGIRKPRCHGVYILNKISGKIATWRGSFIVLATGGASKVYRYTTNPDVTTGDGIAMAYRAGCRVANMEFMQFHPTCLYHYKAKSFLISEALRGEGGQLILPDGTRFMPKFDRRAELAPRDIVARAIDHEIKRLGIECVYLDISHRPSAFIKEHFPTIYSKCLEVGIDITQEPIPVVPSAHYTCGGIMTDSAARCDLENLYAIGEAAYTGLHGANRMASNSLLECVVLATQAARDIQHRATILHPIPDIPDWDESRVTDSDEEVMVTHNWGELRRLMWDYVGIVRTSKRLARAKRRVRMLRLEILEYYSNFRVSSNLIELRNLVDIANLIITSAQQRKESRGLHYMLDFPESDPYQQRPTELIPDTYIPFSKK
;
A
#
# COMPACT_ATOMS: atom_id res chain seq x y z
N MET A 1 -10.18 18.20 -29.69
CA MET A 1 -8.83 18.31 -29.10
C MET A 1 -9.01 18.65 -27.63
N GLU A 2 -8.52 17.81 -26.72
CA GLU A 2 -8.47 18.21 -25.31
C GLU A 2 -7.45 19.35 -25.15
N PRO A 3 -7.75 20.41 -24.38
CA PRO A 3 -6.78 21.45 -24.10
C PRO A 3 -5.58 20.87 -23.31
N LEU A 4 -4.37 21.31 -23.67
CA LEU A 4 -3.09 20.84 -23.12
C LEU A 4 -2.90 21.16 -21.63
N SER A 5 -3.58 22.21 -21.14
CA SER A 5 -3.54 22.68 -19.75
C SER A 5 -4.93 22.70 -19.12
N LYS A 6 -5.07 22.07 -17.95
CA LYS A 6 -6.32 22.00 -17.18
C LYS A 6 -6.11 22.48 -15.75
N ILE A 7 -7.05 23.27 -15.23
CA ILE A 7 -6.99 23.89 -13.89
C ILE A 7 -8.08 23.32 -12.99
N TYR A 8 -7.68 22.91 -11.79
CA TYR A 8 -8.52 22.41 -10.71
C TYR A 8 -8.08 23.02 -9.37
N ASP A 9 -8.96 23.04 -8.39
CA ASP A 9 -8.59 23.47 -7.04
C ASP A 9 -7.82 22.36 -6.33
N VAL A 10 -8.32 21.13 -6.47
CA VAL A 10 -7.69 19.92 -5.89
C VAL A 10 -7.49 18.86 -6.97
N ILE A 11 -6.27 18.34 -7.05
CA ILE A 11 -5.91 17.19 -7.88
C ILE A 11 -5.59 16.03 -6.95
N ILE A 12 -6.35 14.94 -7.06
CA ILE A 12 -6.17 13.72 -6.27
C ILE A 12 -5.72 12.60 -7.21
N ILE A 13 -4.61 11.96 -6.88
CA ILE A 13 -4.01 10.89 -7.67
C ILE A 13 -4.20 9.57 -6.91
N GLY A 14 -5.16 8.77 -7.36
CA GLY A 14 -5.54 7.49 -6.78
C GLY A 14 -7.00 7.47 -6.31
N THR A 15 -7.74 6.44 -6.73
CA THR A 15 -9.19 6.25 -6.51
C THR A 15 -9.53 5.16 -5.51
N GLY A 16 -8.59 4.72 -4.67
CA GLY A 16 -8.90 3.83 -3.55
C GLY A 16 -9.64 4.55 -2.40
N ALA A 17 -9.88 3.84 -1.30
CA ALA A 17 -10.59 4.36 -0.13
C ALA A 17 -10.12 5.75 0.34
N ALA A 18 -8.81 6.00 0.36
CA ALA A 18 -8.25 7.29 0.80
C ALA A 18 -8.65 8.43 -0.15
N GLY A 19 -8.47 8.24 -1.46
CA GLY A 19 -8.77 9.26 -2.47
C GLY A 19 -10.26 9.54 -2.61
N LEU A 20 -11.09 8.48 -2.62
CA LEU A 20 -12.55 8.62 -2.67
C LEU A 20 -13.11 9.27 -1.42
N THR A 21 -12.63 8.89 -0.22
CA THR A 21 -13.03 9.52 1.03
C THR A 21 -12.68 11.01 1.01
N LEU A 22 -11.47 11.38 0.60
CA LEU A 22 -11.07 12.78 0.50
C LEU A 22 -12.00 13.54 -0.44
N ALA A 23 -12.23 13.01 -1.64
CA ALA A 23 -13.06 13.64 -2.66
C ALA A 23 -14.49 13.91 -2.15
N LEU A 24 -15.09 12.97 -1.40
CA LEU A 24 -16.42 13.13 -0.81
C LEU A 24 -16.47 14.13 0.35
N ARG A 25 -15.38 14.29 1.09
CA ARG A 25 -15.30 15.17 2.25
C ARG A 25 -14.92 16.61 1.90
N LEU A 26 -14.40 16.86 0.70
CA LEU A 26 -14.10 18.20 0.24
C LEU A 26 -15.39 18.99 -0.07
N PRO A 27 -15.42 20.30 0.21
CA PRO A 27 -16.58 21.15 -0.08
C PRO A 27 -16.99 21.14 -1.56
N SER A 28 -18.29 21.26 -1.82
CA SER A 28 -18.85 21.25 -3.18
C SER A 28 -18.45 22.45 -4.05
N TYR A 29 -17.94 23.54 -3.45
CA TYR A 29 -17.45 24.71 -4.19
C TYR A 29 -16.06 24.49 -4.81
N LEU A 30 -15.33 23.46 -4.39
CA LEU A 30 -14.02 23.12 -4.95
C LEU A 30 -14.18 22.27 -6.20
N LYS A 31 -13.46 22.63 -7.26
CA LYS A 31 -13.35 21.83 -8.49
C LYS A 31 -12.26 20.77 -8.30
N ILE A 32 -12.65 19.50 -8.37
CA ILE A 32 -11.78 18.36 -8.03
C ILE A 32 -11.54 17.50 -9.28
N ALA A 33 -10.27 17.19 -9.55
CA ALA A 33 -9.88 16.16 -10.52
C ALA A 33 -9.37 14.93 -9.77
N LEU A 34 -9.93 13.77 -10.08
CA LEU A 34 -9.57 12.50 -9.45
C LEU A 34 -9.11 11.50 -10.51
N PHE A 35 -7.86 11.02 -10.38
CA PHE A 35 -7.20 10.19 -11.39
C PHE A 35 -7.02 8.75 -10.94
N ALA A 36 -7.28 7.82 -11.86
CA ALA A 36 -6.97 6.41 -11.75
C ALA A 36 -6.01 5.96 -12.85
N LYS A 37 -4.98 5.20 -12.47
CA LYS A 37 -4.00 4.63 -13.41
C LYS A 37 -4.63 3.61 -14.38
N GLN A 38 -5.64 2.90 -13.92
CA GLN A 38 -6.41 1.92 -14.68
C GLN A 38 -7.89 2.28 -14.60
N SER A 39 -8.78 1.30 -14.36
CA SER A 39 -10.17 1.58 -14.01
C SER A 39 -10.27 2.22 -12.63
N LEU A 40 -11.38 2.91 -12.35
CA LEU A 40 -11.62 3.61 -11.09
C LEU A 40 -11.59 2.69 -9.87
N THR A 41 -11.92 1.41 -10.04
CA THR A 41 -11.97 0.40 -8.96
C THR A 41 -10.70 -0.42 -8.83
N GLU A 42 -9.74 -0.34 -9.76
CA GLU A 42 -8.52 -1.14 -9.70
C GLU A 42 -7.56 -0.58 -8.64
N SER A 43 -7.74 -1.03 -7.40
CA SER A 43 -6.98 -0.58 -6.23
C SER A 43 -6.84 -1.68 -5.18
N ASN A 44 -5.90 -1.53 -4.24
CA ASN A 44 -5.78 -2.42 -3.07
C ASN A 44 -7.10 -2.47 -2.26
N THR A 45 -7.87 -1.38 -2.25
CA THR A 45 -9.12 -1.29 -1.51
C THR A 45 -10.13 -2.32 -2.00
N LEU A 46 -10.32 -2.46 -3.31
CA LEU A 46 -11.30 -3.40 -3.89
C LEU A 46 -11.09 -4.85 -3.40
N TYR A 47 -9.84 -5.24 -3.18
CA TYR A 47 -9.46 -6.61 -2.83
C TYR A 47 -9.30 -6.85 -1.32
N ALA A 48 -9.57 -5.85 -0.47
CA ALA A 48 -9.48 -6.04 0.97
C ALA A 48 -10.61 -6.94 1.49
N GLN A 49 -10.25 -8.06 2.11
CA GLN A 49 -11.22 -9.05 2.61
C GLN A 49 -11.61 -8.78 4.07
N GLY A 50 -10.61 -8.67 4.95
CA GLY A 50 -10.77 -8.64 6.41
C GLY A 50 -11.78 -7.61 6.93
N GLY A 51 -11.38 -6.35 7.07
CA GLY A 51 -12.30 -5.30 7.47
C GLY A 51 -11.62 -4.02 7.92
N ILE A 52 -12.33 -3.24 8.73
CA ILE A 52 -11.85 -2.01 9.36
C ILE A 52 -11.86 -2.18 10.87
N SER A 53 -10.72 -1.95 11.52
CA SER A 53 -10.63 -2.00 12.97
C SER A 53 -11.23 -0.75 13.61
N ALA A 54 -12.19 -0.90 14.52
CA ALA A 54 -12.74 0.19 15.33
C ALA A 54 -13.31 -0.36 16.64
N VAL A 55 -13.13 0.39 17.74
CA VAL A 55 -13.65 0.00 19.06
C VAL A 55 -15.15 0.31 19.12
N LEU A 56 -15.97 -0.69 18.79
CA LEU A 56 -17.44 -0.57 18.72
C LEU A 56 -18.17 -1.35 19.82
N ASP A 57 -17.47 -2.26 20.52
CA ASP A 57 -18.05 -3.08 21.58
C ASP A 57 -17.65 -2.55 22.97
N ALA A 58 -18.57 -2.61 23.93
CA ALA A 58 -18.35 -2.14 25.29
C ALA A 58 -17.31 -2.97 26.06
N ALA A 59 -17.04 -4.20 25.63
CA ALA A 59 -15.97 -5.04 26.18
C ALA A 59 -14.57 -4.67 25.66
N ASP A 60 -14.48 -3.81 24.63
CA ASP A 60 -13.21 -3.31 24.08
C ASP A 60 -12.94 -1.87 24.53
N SER A 61 -11.72 -1.37 24.30
CA SER A 61 -11.35 0.01 24.66
C SER A 61 -10.33 0.61 23.68
N ILE A 62 -10.38 1.94 23.53
CA ILE A 62 -9.40 2.71 22.76
C ILE A 62 -7.99 2.39 23.24
N ASP A 63 -7.75 2.33 24.55
CA ASP A 63 -6.43 2.04 25.09
C ASP A 63 -5.95 0.62 24.74
N ALA A 64 -6.85 -0.37 24.68
CA ALA A 64 -6.50 -1.72 24.22
C ALA A 64 -6.09 -1.71 22.74
N HIS A 65 -6.82 -1.00 21.88
CA HIS A 65 -6.48 -0.90 20.45
C HIS A 65 -5.19 -0.10 20.21
N ILE A 66 -4.92 0.95 21.00
CA ILE A 66 -3.64 1.67 21.00
C ILE A 66 -2.49 0.72 21.36
N ARG A 67 -2.62 -0.04 22.46
CA ARG A 67 -1.59 -1.02 22.89
C ARG A 67 -1.35 -2.08 21.82
N ASP A 68 -2.41 -2.66 21.26
CA ASP A 68 -2.28 -3.67 20.20
C ASP A 68 -1.55 -3.11 18.98
N THR A 69 -1.88 -1.87 18.57
CA THR A 69 -1.21 -1.19 17.44
C THR A 69 0.26 -0.93 17.72
N GLN A 70 0.60 -0.42 18.91
CA GLN A 70 1.99 -0.14 19.31
C GLN A 70 2.83 -1.41 19.44
N ASN A 71 2.24 -2.47 20.00
CA ASN A 71 2.87 -3.78 20.12
C ASN A 71 3.12 -4.38 18.73
N ALA A 72 2.11 -4.34 17.85
CA ALA A 72 2.23 -4.83 16.49
C ALA A 72 3.33 -4.08 15.71
N GLY A 73 3.44 -2.75 15.88
CA GLY A 73 4.44 -1.91 15.22
C GLY A 73 5.85 -1.96 15.83
N ALA A 74 6.11 -2.89 16.75
CA ALA A 74 7.41 -3.20 17.34
C ALA A 74 8.16 -1.99 17.93
N GLY A 75 7.42 -1.13 18.63
CA GLY A 75 7.99 -0.08 19.49
C GLY A 75 8.44 1.20 18.78
N ILE A 76 8.16 1.36 17.49
CA ILE A 76 8.51 2.57 16.72
C ILE A 76 7.32 3.23 16.04
N CYS A 77 6.10 2.95 16.49
CA CYS A 77 4.92 3.74 16.12
C CYS A 77 5.03 5.16 16.70
N ASP A 78 4.45 6.16 16.03
CA ASP A 78 4.18 7.47 16.62
C ASP A 78 2.95 7.38 17.53
N PRO A 79 3.08 7.54 18.87
CA PRO A 79 1.95 7.38 19.79
C PRO A 79 0.83 8.39 19.56
N SER A 80 1.14 9.60 19.09
CA SER A 80 0.15 10.65 18.84
C SER A 80 -0.73 10.32 17.65
N ILE A 81 -0.14 9.75 16.59
CA ILE A 81 -0.86 9.32 15.39
C ILE A 81 -1.65 8.04 15.66
N VAL A 82 -1.09 7.08 16.41
CA VAL A 82 -1.84 5.88 16.83
C VAL A 82 -3.10 6.29 17.59
N ARG A 83 -2.96 7.19 18.57
CA ARG A 83 -4.11 7.71 19.33
C ARG A 83 -5.13 8.39 18.43
N LEU A 84 -4.69 9.33 17.58
CA LEU A 84 -5.56 10.05 16.64
C LEU A 84 -6.37 9.08 15.76
N VAL A 85 -5.73 8.06 15.19
CA VAL A 85 -6.38 7.13 14.28
C VAL A 85 -7.35 6.22 15.02
N VAL A 86 -6.95 5.65 16.16
CA VAL A 86 -7.80 4.75 16.96
C VAL A 86 -9.02 5.48 17.52
N GLU A 87 -8.86 6.68 18.08
CA GLU A 87 -9.97 7.48 18.64
C GLU A 87 -10.99 7.92 17.59
N GLN A 88 -10.59 8.08 16.33
CA GLN A 88 -11.50 8.41 15.24
C GLN A 88 -12.21 7.17 14.65
N GLY A 89 -11.75 5.96 14.96
CA GLY A 89 -12.26 4.70 14.41
C GLY A 89 -13.78 4.57 14.42
N PRO A 90 -14.45 4.70 15.58
CA PRO A 90 -15.91 4.58 15.66
C PRO A 90 -16.63 5.58 14.74
N LYS A 91 -16.22 6.85 14.76
CA LYS A 91 -16.79 7.90 13.89
C LYS A 91 -16.59 7.63 12.40
N MET A 92 -15.49 6.95 12.04
CA MET A 92 -15.26 6.57 10.64
C MET A 92 -16.16 5.43 10.20
N ILE A 93 -16.48 4.49 11.10
CA ILE A 93 -17.47 3.45 10.83
C ILE A 93 -18.86 4.08 10.66
N ASP A 94 -19.27 4.96 11.57
CA ASP A 94 -20.55 5.68 11.47
C ASP A 94 -20.66 6.42 10.14
N TRP A 95 -19.61 7.16 9.76
CA TRP A 95 -19.59 7.87 8.48
C TRP A 95 -19.72 6.94 7.26
N LEU A 96 -19.06 5.77 7.28
CA LEU A 96 -19.18 4.79 6.19
C LEU A 96 -20.60 4.21 6.11
N ILE A 97 -21.23 3.95 7.26
CA ILE A 97 -22.65 3.53 7.33
C ILE A 97 -23.54 4.63 6.76
N GLU A 98 -23.32 5.91 7.12
CA GLU A 98 -24.03 7.06 6.56
C GLU A 98 -23.85 7.19 5.04
N GLN A 99 -22.70 6.77 4.50
CA GLN A 99 -22.45 6.71 3.05
C GLN A 99 -23.10 5.49 2.38
N GLY A 100 -23.73 4.58 3.13
CA GLY A 100 -24.41 3.40 2.62
C GLY A 100 -23.58 2.12 2.61
N VAL A 101 -22.47 2.07 3.35
CA VAL A 101 -21.72 0.82 3.55
C VAL A 101 -22.45 -0.02 4.60
N ASN A 102 -23.05 -1.12 4.14
CA ASN A 102 -23.79 -2.04 5.00
C ASN A 102 -22.86 -3.09 5.60
N PHE A 103 -22.28 -2.80 6.77
CA PHE A 103 -21.52 -3.80 7.53
C PHE A 103 -22.43 -4.95 7.97
N THR A 104 -21.87 -6.17 8.03
CA THR A 104 -22.56 -7.37 8.52
C THR A 104 -23.07 -7.10 9.93
N GLN A 105 -24.36 -7.37 10.18
CA GLN A 105 -25.00 -7.12 11.46
C GLN A 105 -24.86 -8.32 12.39
N ASP A 106 -24.77 -8.05 13.69
CA ASP A 106 -24.88 -9.07 14.73
C ASP A 106 -26.35 -9.45 14.91
N THR A 107 -26.71 -10.69 14.56
CA THR A 107 -28.08 -11.21 14.63
C THR A 107 -28.46 -11.73 16.02
N GLU A 108 -27.50 -11.86 16.94
CA GLU A 108 -27.72 -12.46 18.27
C GLU A 108 -28.10 -11.42 19.34
N THR A 109 -27.69 -10.15 19.17
CA THR A 109 -27.96 -9.08 20.14
C THR A 109 -29.19 -8.24 19.73
N ASN A 110 -30.36 -8.84 19.90
CA ASN A 110 -31.65 -8.31 19.48
C ASN A 110 -32.22 -7.20 20.41
N ASN A 111 -31.46 -6.14 20.66
CA ASN A 111 -31.90 -4.97 21.46
C ASN A 111 -32.34 -3.76 20.60
N GLY A 112 -32.57 -3.93 19.30
CA GLY A 112 -33.11 -2.88 18.43
C GLY A 112 -32.14 -1.76 18.01
N HIS A 113 -30.84 -1.88 18.34
CA HIS A 113 -29.78 -0.99 17.87
C HIS A 113 -28.94 -1.67 16.79
N TYR A 114 -28.60 -0.94 15.72
CA TYR A 114 -27.68 -1.43 14.68
C TYR A 114 -26.32 -1.74 15.32
N LYS A 115 -25.96 -3.02 15.39
CA LYS A 115 -24.67 -3.48 15.91
C LYS A 115 -23.93 -4.26 14.82
N CYS A 116 -22.72 -3.82 14.49
CA CYS A 116 -21.87 -4.56 13.57
C CYS A 116 -21.43 -5.89 14.21
N HIS A 117 -21.47 -6.97 13.44
CA HIS A 117 -20.75 -8.19 13.77
C HIS A 117 -19.24 -7.93 13.67
N LEU A 118 -18.49 -8.35 14.67
CA LEU A 118 -17.06 -8.06 14.80
C LEU A 118 -16.21 -9.33 14.77
N THR A 119 -15.21 -9.33 13.91
CA THR A 119 -14.18 -10.38 13.85
C THR A 119 -12.90 -9.94 14.57
N ARG A 120 -11.93 -10.86 14.65
CA ARG A 120 -10.61 -10.64 15.24
C ARG A 120 -9.56 -11.21 14.31
N GLU A 121 -8.54 -10.40 14.00
CA GLU A 121 -7.38 -10.81 13.19
C GLU A 121 -6.11 -10.83 14.05
N GLY A 122 -4.98 -11.26 13.47
CA GLY A 122 -3.69 -11.29 14.13
C GLY A 122 -3.26 -9.91 14.68
N GLY A 123 -2.79 -9.89 15.94
CA GLY A 123 -2.36 -8.69 16.65
C GLY A 123 -3.42 -8.02 17.52
N HIS A 124 -4.70 -8.39 17.37
CA HIS A 124 -5.80 -7.85 18.18
C HIS A 124 -6.02 -8.66 19.45
N SER A 125 -6.24 -7.97 20.57
CA SER A 125 -6.67 -8.56 21.84
C SER A 125 -8.18 -8.80 21.92
N HIS A 126 -8.99 -7.96 21.26
CA HIS A 126 -10.46 -7.98 21.26
C HIS A 126 -11.04 -8.13 19.83
N ARG A 127 -12.33 -8.45 19.73
CA ARG A 127 -13.06 -8.42 18.45
C ARG A 127 -13.44 -6.98 18.14
N ARG A 128 -12.90 -6.45 17.04
CA ARG A 128 -13.09 -5.03 16.66
C ARG A 128 -13.04 -4.77 15.17
N VAL A 129 -13.01 -5.83 14.36
CA VAL A 129 -12.90 -5.71 12.91
C VAL A 129 -14.31 -5.76 12.34
N ALA A 130 -14.85 -4.59 11.99
CA ALA A 130 -16.11 -4.48 11.26
C ALA A 130 -15.89 -4.87 9.81
N HIS A 131 -16.79 -5.69 9.26
CA HIS A 131 -16.61 -6.29 7.94
C HIS A 131 -17.92 -6.41 7.17
N VAL A 132 -17.82 -6.68 5.87
CA VAL A 132 -18.94 -7.10 5.02
C VAL A 132 -18.57 -8.47 4.46
N ASP A 133 -19.03 -9.51 5.14
CA ASP A 133 -18.69 -10.90 4.86
C ASP A 133 -17.17 -11.06 4.64
N ASP A 134 -16.72 -11.57 3.48
CA ASP A 134 -15.31 -11.67 3.08
C ASP A 134 -14.89 -10.62 2.02
N ALA A 135 -15.70 -9.59 1.79
CA ALA A 135 -15.56 -8.64 0.68
C ALA A 135 -15.66 -7.17 1.10
N THR A 136 -15.28 -6.84 2.34
CA THR A 136 -15.41 -5.49 2.93
C THR A 136 -14.89 -4.37 2.02
N GLY A 137 -13.70 -4.56 1.46
CA GLY A 137 -13.04 -3.60 0.59
C GLY A 137 -13.81 -3.32 -0.70
N ARG A 138 -14.41 -4.36 -1.30
CA ARG A 138 -15.23 -4.22 -2.51
C ARG A 138 -16.46 -3.36 -2.27
N VAL A 139 -17.14 -3.59 -1.15
CA VAL A 139 -18.35 -2.82 -0.80
C VAL A 139 -17.99 -1.37 -0.52
N ILE A 140 -16.92 -1.12 0.24
CA ILE A 140 -16.44 0.26 0.48
C ILE A 140 -16.09 0.95 -0.84
N GLU A 141 -15.22 0.36 -1.67
CA GLU A 141 -14.74 0.97 -2.91
C GLU A 141 -15.92 1.35 -3.83
N THR A 142 -16.79 0.39 -4.10
CA THR A 142 -17.92 0.58 -5.03
C THR A 142 -18.96 1.58 -4.50
N THR A 143 -19.22 1.59 -3.19
CA THR A 143 -20.15 2.53 -2.56
C THR A 143 -19.62 3.95 -2.65
N LEU A 144 -18.37 4.19 -2.21
CA LEU A 144 -17.77 5.52 -2.25
C LEU A 144 -17.61 6.02 -3.68
N LEU A 145 -17.22 5.14 -4.62
CA LEU A 145 -17.10 5.51 -6.03
C LEU A 145 -18.43 5.96 -6.63
N LYS A 146 -19.52 5.23 -6.35
CA LYS A 146 -20.86 5.59 -6.80
C LYS A 146 -21.28 6.98 -6.30
N LEU A 147 -20.97 7.31 -5.05
CA LEU A 147 -21.24 8.63 -4.48
C LEU A 147 -20.41 9.73 -5.15
N VAL A 148 -19.12 9.46 -5.41
CA VAL A 148 -18.24 10.40 -6.11
C VAL A 148 -18.75 10.67 -7.54
N GLN A 149 -19.18 9.64 -8.25
CA GLN A 149 -19.76 9.77 -9.60
C GLN A 149 -21.01 10.66 -9.65
N ALA A 150 -21.74 10.76 -8.53
CA ALA A 150 -22.94 11.60 -8.43
C ALA A 150 -22.64 13.08 -8.12
N LYS A 151 -21.39 13.47 -7.86
CA LYS A 151 -21.00 14.84 -7.51
C LYS A 151 -20.60 15.64 -8.74
N SER A 152 -21.29 16.76 -8.99
CA SER A 152 -21.04 17.62 -10.16
C SER A 152 -19.70 18.38 -10.13
N ASN A 153 -19.12 18.57 -8.94
CA ASN A 153 -17.85 19.28 -8.77
C ASN A 153 -16.61 18.37 -8.89
N ILE A 154 -16.81 17.06 -9.08
CA ILE A 154 -15.74 16.07 -9.21
C ILE A 154 -15.69 15.56 -10.65
N THR A 155 -14.51 15.62 -11.27
CA THR A 155 -14.25 15.00 -12.58
C THR A 155 -13.33 13.80 -12.42
N LEU A 156 -13.75 12.66 -12.97
CA LEU A 156 -13.04 11.39 -12.88
C LEU A 156 -12.26 11.12 -14.17
N PHE A 157 -11.02 10.64 -14.03
CA PHE A 157 -10.12 10.35 -15.15
C PHE A 157 -9.51 8.96 -14.98
N GLU A 158 -10.00 7.99 -15.75
CA GLU A 158 -9.44 6.63 -15.85
C GLU A 158 -8.31 6.56 -16.86
N GLN A 159 -7.45 5.55 -16.78
CA GLN A 159 -6.36 5.34 -17.73
C GLN A 159 -5.37 6.52 -17.77
N HIS A 160 -5.12 7.16 -16.63
CA HIS A 160 -4.23 8.30 -16.48
C HIS A 160 -3.13 8.01 -15.46
N ILE A 161 -1.87 8.07 -15.88
CA ILE A 161 -0.71 7.85 -15.01
C ILE A 161 0.02 9.16 -14.76
N ALA A 162 0.18 9.52 -13.49
CA ALA A 162 0.97 10.67 -13.10
C ALA A 162 2.47 10.39 -13.33
N VAL A 163 3.14 11.29 -14.05
CA VAL A 163 4.54 11.15 -14.46
C VAL A 163 5.46 11.74 -13.41
N ASP A 164 5.23 13.01 -13.05
CA ASP A 164 6.02 13.74 -12.06
C ASP A 164 5.26 14.98 -11.56
N LEU A 165 5.58 15.38 -10.32
CA LEU A 165 5.09 16.62 -9.71
C LEU A 165 5.80 17.84 -10.31
N VAL A 166 5.05 18.94 -10.43
CA VAL A 166 5.58 20.24 -10.83
C VAL A 166 5.84 21.07 -9.59
N THR A 167 7.12 21.28 -9.28
CA THR A 167 7.54 22.02 -8.08
C THR A 167 8.03 23.42 -8.42
N ALA A 168 7.94 24.32 -7.43
CA ALA A 168 8.47 25.69 -7.50
C ALA A 168 9.92 25.75 -7.98
N ARG A 169 10.78 24.81 -7.54
CA ARG A 169 12.18 24.70 -7.96
C ARG A 169 12.32 24.51 -9.47
N ARG A 170 11.47 23.68 -10.09
CA ARG A 170 11.48 23.48 -11.55
C ARG A 170 11.06 24.73 -12.32
N LEU A 171 10.35 25.65 -11.66
CA LEU A 171 9.91 26.94 -12.19
C LEU A 171 10.83 28.11 -11.79
N GLY A 172 11.94 27.86 -11.08
CA GLY A 172 12.82 28.92 -10.57
C GLY A 172 12.25 29.73 -9.40
N ILE A 173 11.18 29.26 -8.77
CA ILE A 173 10.51 29.91 -7.64
C ILE A 173 11.13 29.43 -6.33
N ARG A 174 11.45 30.36 -5.41
CA ARG A 174 12.18 30.08 -4.16
C ARG A 174 11.39 29.28 -3.11
N LYS A 175 10.08 29.48 -2.98
CA LYS A 175 9.29 28.85 -1.91
C LYS A 175 8.94 27.40 -2.31
N PRO A 176 9.33 26.36 -1.53
CA PRO A 176 9.10 24.97 -1.90
C PRO A 176 7.60 24.62 -1.88
N ARG A 177 7.00 24.59 -3.07
CA ARG A 177 5.56 24.36 -3.29
C ARG A 177 5.33 23.45 -4.49
N CYS A 178 4.28 22.63 -4.41
CA CYS A 178 3.74 21.89 -5.55
C CYS A 178 2.67 22.74 -6.26
N HIS A 179 2.76 22.83 -7.59
CA HIS A 179 1.87 23.65 -8.44
C HIS A 179 1.02 22.83 -9.39
N GLY A 180 1.35 21.55 -9.57
CA GLY A 180 0.65 20.68 -10.50
C GLY A 180 1.34 19.35 -10.69
N VAL A 181 0.91 18.64 -11.73
CA VAL A 181 1.40 17.32 -12.09
C VAL A 181 1.33 17.14 -13.61
N TYR A 182 2.32 16.47 -14.18
CA TYR A 182 2.25 15.96 -15.54
C TYR A 182 1.58 14.59 -15.54
N ILE A 183 0.59 14.39 -16.40
CA ILE A 183 -0.18 13.14 -16.45
C ILE A 183 -0.22 12.64 -17.89
N LEU A 184 0.20 11.39 -18.09
CA LEU A 184 0.05 10.65 -19.34
C LEU A 184 -1.36 10.05 -19.41
N ASN A 185 -2.11 10.43 -20.43
CA ASN A 185 -3.31 9.71 -20.84
C ASN A 185 -2.87 8.47 -21.63
N LYS A 186 -3.14 7.28 -21.08
CA LYS A 186 -2.68 6.00 -21.64
C LYS A 186 -3.40 5.61 -22.92
N ILE A 187 -4.59 6.18 -23.18
CA ILE A 187 -5.36 5.92 -24.39
C ILE A 187 -4.79 6.74 -25.56
N SER A 188 -4.54 8.03 -25.33
CA SER A 188 -4.02 8.91 -26.39
C SER A 188 -2.50 8.91 -26.51
N GLY A 189 -1.79 8.40 -25.50
CA GLY A 189 -0.33 8.46 -25.42
C GLY A 189 0.22 9.88 -25.20
N LYS A 190 -0.62 10.84 -24.79
CA LYS A 190 -0.23 12.24 -24.62
C LYS A 190 -0.10 12.63 -23.15
N ILE A 191 0.95 13.37 -22.85
CA ILE A 191 1.16 13.99 -21.54
C ILE A 191 0.54 15.38 -21.53
N ALA A 192 -0.25 15.67 -20.51
CA ALA A 192 -0.88 16.96 -20.30
C ALA A 192 -0.45 17.57 -18.96
N THR A 193 -0.54 18.90 -18.89
CA THR A 193 -0.19 19.68 -17.70
C THR A 193 -1.44 19.94 -16.87
N TRP A 194 -1.44 19.48 -15.62
CA TRP A 194 -2.56 19.69 -14.70
C TRP A 194 -2.14 20.59 -13.55
N ARG A 195 -2.78 21.75 -13.46
CA ARG A 195 -2.46 22.77 -12.47
C ARG A 195 -3.45 22.68 -11.32
N GLY A 196 -2.94 22.66 -10.10
CA GLY A 196 -3.72 22.46 -8.88
C GLY A 196 -3.28 23.38 -7.76
N SER A 197 -4.25 23.90 -6.99
CA SER A 197 -3.92 24.59 -5.74
C SER A 197 -3.45 23.58 -4.71
N PHE A 198 -4.06 22.41 -4.62
CA PHE A 198 -3.68 21.31 -3.74
C PHE A 198 -3.51 20.02 -4.55
N ILE A 199 -2.41 19.31 -4.32
CA ILE A 199 -2.11 18.02 -4.95
C ILE A 199 -2.07 16.96 -3.86
N VAL A 200 -2.80 15.87 -4.04
CA VAL A 200 -2.91 14.79 -3.06
C VAL A 200 -2.51 13.47 -3.69
N LEU A 201 -1.51 12.81 -3.09
CA LEU A 201 -1.06 11.48 -3.47
C LEU A 201 -1.80 10.43 -2.62
N ALA A 202 -2.71 9.69 -3.25
CA ALA A 202 -3.46 8.58 -2.68
C ALA A 202 -3.19 7.29 -3.48
N THR A 203 -1.95 7.11 -3.93
CA THR A 203 -1.56 6.17 -4.99
C THR A 203 -1.46 4.70 -4.55
N GLY A 204 -1.71 4.40 -3.27
CA GLY A 204 -1.43 3.09 -2.70
C GLY A 204 0.06 2.82 -2.50
N GLY A 205 0.37 1.56 -2.20
CA GLY A 205 1.72 1.11 -1.86
C GLY A 205 2.62 0.74 -3.05
N ALA A 206 3.69 0.02 -2.72
CA ALA A 206 4.79 -0.30 -3.63
C ALA A 206 5.13 -1.80 -3.68
N SER A 207 4.21 -2.67 -3.28
CA SER A 207 4.44 -4.12 -3.18
C SER A 207 4.76 -4.78 -4.53
N LYS A 208 4.39 -4.14 -5.67
CA LYS A 208 4.70 -4.66 -7.01
C LYS A 208 6.19 -4.72 -7.33
N VAL A 209 7.04 -4.04 -6.54
CA VAL A 209 8.50 -4.15 -6.64
C VAL A 209 9.03 -5.55 -6.34
N TYR A 210 8.24 -6.41 -5.69
CA TYR A 210 8.58 -7.81 -5.43
C TYR A 210 7.93 -8.74 -6.46
N ARG A 211 8.59 -9.87 -6.73
CA ARG A 211 8.09 -10.92 -7.65
C ARG A 211 6.70 -11.44 -7.28
N TYR A 212 6.50 -11.77 -6.01
CA TYR A 212 5.23 -12.22 -5.47
C TYR A 212 4.60 -11.12 -4.63
N THR A 213 3.35 -10.77 -4.93
CA THR A 213 2.60 -9.77 -4.16
C THR A 213 1.11 -10.06 -4.23
N THR A 214 0.36 -9.84 -3.15
CA THR A 214 -1.11 -9.93 -3.19
C THR A 214 -1.78 -8.70 -3.80
N ASN A 215 -0.99 -7.69 -4.18
CA ASN A 215 -1.51 -6.41 -4.67
C ASN A 215 -1.79 -6.48 -6.18
N PRO A 216 -2.75 -5.68 -6.69
CA PRO A 216 -2.96 -5.55 -8.12
C PRO A 216 -1.76 -4.90 -8.81
N ASP A 217 -1.72 -5.03 -10.14
CA ASP A 217 -0.58 -4.64 -10.97
C ASP A 217 -0.24 -3.14 -10.87
N VAL A 218 -1.19 -2.30 -10.45
CA VAL A 218 -1.05 -0.83 -10.34
C VAL A 218 -0.19 -0.35 -9.16
N THR A 219 0.18 -1.22 -8.21
CA THR A 219 0.83 -0.87 -6.93
C THR A 219 2.36 -0.72 -7.03
N THR A 220 2.79 0.16 -7.92
CA THR A 220 4.21 0.37 -8.29
C THR A 220 4.91 1.47 -7.48
N GLY A 221 4.26 2.04 -6.46
CA GLY A 221 4.85 3.06 -5.60
C GLY A 221 5.07 4.42 -6.27
N ASP A 222 4.30 4.75 -7.30
CA ASP A 222 4.53 5.95 -8.13
C ASP A 222 4.48 7.25 -7.32
N GLY A 223 3.51 7.39 -6.41
CA GLY A 223 3.39 8.58 -5.56
C GLY A 223 4.64 8.78 -4.69
N ILE A 224 5.14 7.69 -4.09
CA ILE A 224 6.34 7.72 -3.24
C ILE A 224 7.55 8.15 -4.09
N ALA A 225 7.72 7.58 -5.28
CA ALA A 225 8.82 7.90 -6.18
C ALA A 225 8.76 9.37 -6.65
N MET A 226 7.58 9.84 -7.08
CA MET A 226 7.36 11.23 -7.50
C MET A 226 7.65 12.21 -6.36
N ALA A 227 7.14 11.95 -5.15
CA ALA A 227 7.36 12.82 -3.99
C ALA A 227 8.84 12.88 -3.61
N TYR A 228 9.55 11.75 -3.60
CA TYR A 228 10.99 11.73 -3.31
C TYR A 228 11.79 12.53 -4.36
N ARG A 229 11.50 12.35 -5.65
CA ARG A 229 12.11 13.16 -6.73
C ARG A 229 11.79 14.65 -6.60
N ALA A 230 10.59 14.98 -6.10
CA ALA A 230 10.15 16.35 -5.87
C ALA A 230 10.83 17.00 -4.65
N GLY A 231 11.48 16.22 -3.79
CA GLY A 231 12.22 16.70 -2.62
C GLY A 231 11.59 16.36 -1.27
N CYS A 232 10.54 15.55 -1.23
CA CYS A 232 9.97 15.08 0.04
C CYS A 232 10.82 13.97 0.66
N ARG A 233 10.93 13.98 1.99
CA ARG A 233 11.47 12.85 2.74
C ARG A 233 10.52 11.67 2.65
N VAL A 234 11.10 10.49 2.67
CA VAL A 234 10.39 9.22 2.84
C VAL A 234 10.98 8.50 4.03
N ALA A 235 10.18 7.68 4.70
CA ALA A 235 10.65 6.93 5.86
C ALA A 235 10.24 5.47 5.81
N ASN A 236 10.98 4.64 6.55
CA ASN A 236 10.60 3.26 6.88
C ASN A 236 10.37 2.35 5.66
N MET A 237 11.04 2.65 4.53
CA MET A 237 10.88 1.90 3.29
C MET A 237 11.37 0.44 3.41
N GLU A 238 12.13 0.09 4.44
CA GLU A 238 12.55 -1.28 4.71
C GLU A 238 11.42 -2.17 5.26
N PHE A 239 10.36 -1.60 5.83
CA PHE A 239 9.26 -2.32 6.47
C PHE A 239 8.16 -2.66 5.47
N MET A 240 8.45 -3.64 4.63
CA MET A 240 7.51 -4.23 3.66
C MET A 240 6.88 -5.47 4.30
N GLN A 241 5.55 -5.48 4.44
CA GLN A 241 4.84 -6.60 5.06
C GLN A 241 4.67 -7.72 4.05
N PHE A 242 4.94 -8.96 4.47
CA PHE A 242 4.72 -10.15 3.66
C PHE A 242 3.60 -10.99 4.27
N HIS A 243 2.62 -11.38 3.46
CA HIS A 243 1.64 -12.39 3.83
C HIS A 243 2.27 -13.78 3.65
N PRO A 244 2.16 -14.72 4.61
CA PRO A 244 2.85 -16.00 4.53
C PRO A 244 2.29 -16.94 3.46
N THR A 245 0.99 -16.83 3.17
CA THR A 245 0.26 -17.81 2.34
C THR A 245 -0.43 -17.11 1.16
N CYS A 246 0.18 -17.20 -0.02
CA CYS A 246 -0.39 -16.76 -1.29
C CYS A 246 -0.31 -17.90 -2.29
N LEU A 247 -1.40 -18.14 -3.03
CA LEU A 247 -1.50 -19.21 -4.01
C LEU A 247 -0.36 -19.13 -5.02
N TYR A 248 0.41 -20.20 -5.11
CA TYR A 248 1.49 -20.35 -6.08
C TYR A 248 1.00 -21.19 -7.25
N HIS A 249 0.52 -20.54 -8.31
CA HIS A 249 0.05 -21.23 -9.51
C HIS A 249 0.21 -20.37 -10.77
N TYR A 250 0.69 -20.95 -11.87
CA TYR A 250 1.02 -20.20 -13.11
C TYR A 250 -0.20 -19.58 -13.80
N LYS A 251 -1.40 -20.19 -13.67
CA LYS A 251 -2.66 -19.63 -14.18
C LYS A 251 -3.34 -18.66 -13.21
N ALA A 252 -2.96 -18.67 -11.94
CA ALA A 252 -3.54 -17.77 -10.97
C ALA A 252 -2.75 -16.46 -10.97
N LYS A 253 -3.44 -15.33 -11.12
CA LYS A 253 -2.90 -14.10 -10.54
C LYS A 253 -2.75 -14.28 -9.03
N SER A 254 -1.89 -13.50 -8.40
CA SER A 254 -1.62 -13.62 -6.96
C SER A 254 -2.92 -13.54 -6.16
N PHE A 255 -3.25 -14.63 -5.47
CA PHE A 255 -4.45 -14.77 -4.66
C PHE A 255 -4.06 -15.09 -3.23
N LEU A 256 -4.57 -14.30 -2.29
CA LEU A 256 -4.28 -14.47 -0.86
C LEU A 256 -5.08 -15.68 -0.34
N ILE A 257 -4.41 -16.60 0.35
CA ILE A 257 -5.06 -17.69 1.09
C ILE A 257 -5.17 -17.24 2.55
N SER A 258 -6.40 -17.01 3.02
CA SER A 258 -6.67 -16.37 4.31
C SER A 258 -5.98 -17.07 5.48
N GLU A 259 -5.48 -16.27 6.43
CA GLU A 259 -4.92 -16.76 7.70
C GLU A 259 -5.94 -17.56 8.52
N ALA A 260 -7.23 -17.30 8.34
CA ALA A 260 -8.29 -18.09 8.97
C ALA A 260 -8.18 -19.59 8.66
N LEU A 261 -7.68 -19.97 7.48
CA LEU A 261 -7.49 -21.37 7.10
C LEU A 261 -6.44 -22.07 7.99
N ARG A 262 -5.35 -21.38 8.36
CA ARG A 262 -4.40 -21.86 9.39
C ARG A 262 -5.05 -21.91 10.77
N GLY A 263 -5.86 -20.89 11.09
CA GLY A 263 -6.66 -20.82 12.32
C GLY A 263 -7.56 -22.05 12.53
N GLU A 264 -8.12 -22.57 11.43
CA GLU A 264 -9.01 -23.73 11.41
C GLU A 264 -8.29 -25.08 11.25
N GLY A 265 -6.98 -25.13 11.52
CA GLY A 265 -6.19 -26.36 11.55
C GLY A 265 -5.30 -26.60 10.32
N GLY A 266 -5.28 -25.67 9.36
CA GLY A 266 -4.44 -25.79 8.17
C GLY A 266 -2.96 -25.93 8.52
N GLN A 267 -2.31 -26.97 7.99
CA GLN A 267 -0.93 -27.34 8.31
C GLN A 267 0.02 -26.91 7.20
N LEU A 268 1.17 -26.36 7.57
CA LEU A 268 2.22 -26.01 6.60
C LEU A 268 3.19 -27.18 6.46
N ILE A 269 3.22 -27.75 5.25
CA ILE A 269 3.99 -28.96 4.92
C ILE A 269 4.97 -28.72 3.77
N LEU A 270 6.06 -29.48 3.79
CA LEU A 270 7.03 -29.57 2.70
C LEU A 270 6.49 -30.45 1.56
N PRO A 271 7.14 -30.45 0.37
CA PRO A 271 6.72 -31.31 -0.74
C PRO A 271 6.69 -32.82 -0.42
N ASP A 272 7.44 -33.25 0.60
CA ASP A 272 7.45 -34.64 1.09
C ASP A 272 6.35 -34.95 2.13
N GLY A 273 5.48 -33.97 2.43
CA GLY A 273 4.43 -34.06 3.44
C GLY A 273 4.87 -33.71 4.87
N THR A 274 6.14 -33.41 5.10
CA THR A 274 6.65 -33.10 6.44
C THR A 274 6.12 -31.76 6.94
N ARG A 275 5.41 -31.75 8.07
CA ARG A 275 5.05 -30.52 8.78
C ARG A 275 6.28 -29.87 9.41
N PHE A 276 6.57 -28.61 9.06
CA PHE A 276 7.84 -27.98 9.44
C PHE A 276 7.71 -26.86 10.48
N MET A 277 6.55 -26.19 10.58
CA MET A 277 6.37 -25.05 11.49
C MET A 277 6.71 -25.33 12.97
N PRO A 278 6.44 -26.52 13.56
CA PRO A 278 6.84 -26.83 14.93
C PRO A 278 8.34 -26.73 15.19
N LYS A 279 9.20 -26.81 14.16
CA LYS A 279 10.66 -26.63 14.30
C LYS A 279 11.07 -25.17 14.49
N PHE A 280 10.20 -24.22 14.12
CA PHE A 280 10.49 -22.78 14.15
C PHE A 280 9.83 -22.07 15.33
N ASP A 281 8.61 -22.44 15.69
CA ASP A 281 7.86 -21.83 16.79
C ASP A 281 6.91 -22.82 17.44
N ARG A 282 6.82 -22.80 18.77
CA ARG A 282 5.90 -23.66 19.55
C ARG A 282 4.42 -23.45 19.18
N ARG A 283 4.05 -22.27 18.66
CA ARG A 283 2.69 -21.96 18.18
C ARG A 283 2.41 -22.53 16.79
N ALA A 284 3.43 -23.07 16.12
CA ALA A 284 3.36 -23.62 14.77
C ALA A 284 2.67 -22.66 13.78
N GLU A 285 1.66 -23.11 13.02
CA GLU A 285 0.96 -22.31 12.01
C GLU A 285 0.17 -21.13 12.59
N LEU A 286 -0.02 -21.07 13.92
CA LEU A 286 -0.64 -19.96 14.64
C LEU A 286 0.39 -18.94 15.15
N ALA A 287 1.67 -19.09 14.80
CA ALA A 287 2.67 -18.06 15.06
C ALA A 287 2.32 -16.76 14.28
N PRO A 288 2.79 -15.58 14.75
CA PRO A 288 2.70 -14.32 14.03
C PRO A 288 3.15 -14.41 12.57
N ARG A 289 2.50 -13.63 11.68
CA ARG A 289 2.70 -13.66 10.22
C ARG A 289 4.16 -13.57 9.81
N ASP A 290 4.93 -12.71 10.47
CA ASP A 290 6.34 -12.48 10.19
C ASP A 290 7.20 -13.72 10.51
N ILE A 291 6.88 -14.46 11.58
CA ILE A 291 7.54 -15.74 11.92
C ILE A 291 7.21 -16.81 10.88
N VAL A 292 5.92 -16.97 10.55
CA VAL A 292 5.48 -17.97 9.56
C VAL A 292 6.10 -17.68 8.19
N ALA A 293 6.10 -16.41 7.75
CA ALA A 293 6.71 -16.00 6.49
C ALA A 293 8.22 -16.25 6.49
N ARG A 294 8.93 -15.99 7.60
CA ARG A 294 10.37 -16.32 7.75
C ARG A 294 10.63 -17.82 7.67
N ALA A 295 9.80 -18.64 8.32
CA ALA A 295 9.94 -20.10 8.29
C ALA A 295 9.75 -20.66 6.87
N ILE A 296 8.72 -20.20 6.15
CA ILE A 296 8.49 -20.59 4.76
C ILE A 296 9.64 -20.13 3.86
N ASP A 297 10.07 -18.86 3.97
CA ASP A 297 11.20 -18.31 3.20
C ASP A 297 12.50 -19.09 3.46
N HIS A 298 12.73 -19.49 4.72
CA HIS A 298 13.86 -20.31 5.11
C HIS A 298 13.81 -21.68 4.43
N GLU A 299 12.69 -22.41 4.51
CA GLU A 299 12.56 -23.74 3.92
C GLU A 299 12.69 -23.70 2.39
N ILE A 300 12.03 -22.75 1.72
CA ILE A 300 12.14 -22.51 0.27
C ILE A 300 13.61 -22.33 -0.13
N LYS A 301 14.33 -21.44 0.55
CA LYS A 301 15.73 -21.13 0.23
C LYS A 301 16.69 -22.26 0.61
N ARG A 302 16.45 -22.97 1.71
CA ARG A 302 17.29 -24.06 2.21
C ARG A 302 17.21 -25.29 1.30
N LEU A 303 16.01 -25.62 0.83
CA LEU A 303 15.75 -26.80 0.02
C LEU A 303 15.81 -26.53 -1.49
N GLY A 304 15.78 -25.25 -1.91
CA GLY A 304 15.76 -24.89 -3.33
C GLY A 304 14.44 -25.25 -4.03
N ILE A 305 13.34 -25.32 -3.27
CA ILE A 305 12.00 -25.61 -3.77
C ILE A 305 11.28 -24.33 -4.18
N GLU A 306 10.27 -24.41 -5.02
CA GLU A 306 9.55 -23.22 -5.51
C GLU A 306 8.49 -22.70 -4.53
N CYS A 307 7.86 -23.61 -3.79
CA CYS A 307 6.79 -23.33 -2.84
C CYS A 307 6.77 -24.36 -1.71
N VAL A 308 5.97 -24.06 -0.69
CA VAL A 308 5.52 -25.05 0.30
C VAL A 308 4.03 -25.29 0.12
N TYR A 309 3.42 -26.13 0.96
CA TYR A 309 2.00 -26.43 0.85
C TYR A 309 1.25 -26.13 2.15
N LEU A 310 0.01 -25.67 2.01
CA LEU A 310 -0.94 -25.47 3.10
C LEU A 310 -2.06 -26.49 2.98
N ASP A 311 -2.12 -27.42 3.93
CA ASP A 311 -3.02 -28.57 3.90
C ASP A 311 -4.14 -28.46 4.95
N ILE A 312 -5.38 -28.44 4.47
CA ILE A 312 -6.61 -28.49 5.27
C ILE A 312 -7.47 -29.72 4.96
N SER A 313 -7.01 -30.61 4.07
CA SER A 313 -7.76 -31.76 3.55
C SER A 313 -8.17 -32.77 4.64
N HIS A 314 -7.50 -32.74 5.79
CA HIS A 314 -7.86 -33.53 6.97
C HIS A 314 -9.16 -33.06 7.67
N ARG A 315 -9.71 -31.89 7.31
CA ARG A 315 -11.01 -31.40 7.82
C ARG A 315 -12.16 -31.87 6.93
N PRO A 316 -13.40 -31.99 7.45
CA PRO A 316 -14.54 -32.42 6.62
C PRO A 316 -14.79 -31.50 5.43
N SER A 317 -15.05 -32.08 4.25
CA SER A 317 -15.29 -31.33 3.01
C SER A 317 -16.42 -30.29 3.13
N ALA A 318 -17.52 -30.64 3.83
CA ALA A 318 -18.62 -29.72 4.08
C ALA A 318 -18.19 -28.48 4.88
N PHE A 319 -17.39 -28.67 5.93
CA PHE A 319 -16.85 -27.59 6.76
C PHE A 319 -16.00 -26.63 5.92
N ILE A 320 -15.09 -27.17 5.09
CA ILE A 320 -14.20 -26.35 4.26
C ILE A 320 -14.99 -25.51 3.26
N LYS A 321 -15.98 -26.11 2.57
CA LYS A 321 -16.80 -25.41 1.56
C LYS A 321 -17.68 -24.33 2.17
N GLU A 322 -18.18 -24.56 3.39
CA GLU A 322 -19.00 -23.59 4.12
C GLU A 322 -18.17 -22.42 4.65
N HIS A 323 -17.01 -22.67 5.26
CA HIS A 323 -16.20 -21.64 5.91
C HIS A 323 -15.28 -20.88 4.93
N PHE A 324 -14.90 -21.50 3.81
CA PHE A 324 -13.97 -20.93 2.84
C PHE A 324 -14.44 -21.03 1.38
N PRO A 325 -15.69 -20.65 1.05
CA PRO A 325 -16.28 -20.84 -0.29
C PRO A 325 -15.49 -20.13 -1.39
N THR A 326 -15.02 -18.91 -1.14
CA THR A 326 -14.22 -18.12 -2.08
C THR A 326 -12.86 -18.77 -2.35
N ILE A 327 -12.18 -19.28 -1.31
CA ILE A 327 -10.88 -19.95 -1.46
C ILE A 327 -11.07 -21.28 -2.20
N TYR A 328 -12.09 -22.06 -1.83
CA TYR A 328 -12.42 -23.32 -2.49
C TYR A 328 -12.68 -23.10 -3.99
N SER A 329 -13.57 -22.17 -4.33
CA SER A 329 -13.88 -21.85 -5.74
C SER A 329 -12.64 -21.40 -6.51
N LYS A 330 -11.80 -20.54 -5.92
CA LYS A 330 -10.62 -19.99 -6.60
C LYS A 330 -9.51 -21.01 -6.83
N CYS A 331 -9.29 -21.91 -5.87
CA CYS A 331 -8.35 -23.01 -6.04
C CYS A 331 -8.89 -24.02 -7.07
N LEU A 332 -10.19 -24.29 -7.06
CA LEU A 332 -10.81 -25.22 -8.00
C LEU A 332 -10.73 -24.72 -9.47
N GLU A 333 -10.85 -23.41 -9.70
CA GLU A 333 -10.63 -22.79 -11.02
C GLU A 333 -9.26 -23.09 -11.64
N VAL A 334 -8.25 -23.37 -10.80
CA VAL A 334 -6.91 -23.76 -11.24
C VAL A 334 -6.63 -25.25 -11.08
N GLY A 335 -7.67 -26.05 -10.78
CA GLY A 335 -7.61 -27.49 -10.70
C GLY A 335 -7.10 -28.05 -9.37
N ILE A 336 -7.25 -27.28 -8.28
CA ILE A 336 -6.84 -27.71 -6.93
C ILE A 336 -8.09 -27.88 -6.06
N ASP A 337 -8.43 -29.12 -5.68
CA ASP A 337 -9.50 -29.38 -4.71
C ASP A 337 -8.94 -29.37 -3.29
N ILE A 338 -9.07 -28.24 -2.61
CA ILE A 338 -8.53 -28.03 -1.25
C ILE A 338 -9.14 -28.95 -0.19
N THR A 339 -10.20 -29.70 -0.52
CA THR A 339 -10.78 -30.71 0.37
C THR A 339 -10.11 -32.08 0.26
N GLN A 340 -9.24 -32.26 -0.74
CA GLN A 340 -8.58 -33.53 -1.05
C GLN A 340 -7.06 -33.39 -1.13
N GLU A 341 -6.54 -32.21 -1.49
CA GLU A 341 -5.11 -32.00 -1.69
C GLU A 341 -4.59 -30.66 -1.09
N PRO A 342 -3.29 -30.58 -0.75
CA PRO A 342 -2.68 -29.36 -0.22
C PRO A 342 -2.59 -28.21 -1.24
N ILE A 343 -2.72 -26.97 -0.75
CA ILE A 343 -2.61 -25.75 -1.56
C ILE A 343 -1.14 -25.34 -1.71
N PRO A 344 -0.58 -25.22 -2.92
CA PRO A 344 0.76 -24.66 -3.12
C PRO A 344 0.77 -23.17 -2.73
N VAL A 345 1.64 -22.78 -1.81
CA VAL A 345 1.73 -21.41 -1.28
C VAL A 345 3.16 -20.89 -1.21
N VAL A 346 3.29 -19.58 -1.43
CA VAL A 346 4.51 -18.80 -1.20
C VAL A 346 4.21 -17.57 -0.37
N PRO A 347 5.17 -17.02 0.38
CA PRO A 347 5.00 -15.70 0.97
C PRO A 347 4.94 -14.65 -0.14
N SER A 348 4.26 -13.53 0.11
CA SER A 348 4.11 -12.48 -0.90
C SER A 348 4.02 -11.10 -0.27
N ALA A 349 4.60 -10.09 -0.92
CA ALA A 349 4.54 -8.71 -0.47
C ALA A 349 3.09 -8.21 -0.44
N HIS A 350 2.69 -7.58 0.66
CA HIS A 350 1.29 -7.31 0.96
C HIS A 350 1.01 -5.84 1.26
N TYR A 351 1.86 -5.19 2.06
CA TYR A 351 1.62 -3.81 2.50
C TYR A 351 2.92 -3.03 2.68
N THR A 352 2.87 -1.73 2.38
CA THR A 352 3.98 -0.78 2.51
C THR A 352 3.80 0.01 3.81
N CYS A 353 4.59 -0.27 4.86
CA CYS A 353 4.47 0.46 6.13
C CYS A 353 5.23 1.80 6.12
N GLY A 354 6.22 1.92 5.24
CA GLY A 354 6.91 3.17 4.93
C GLY A 354 6.17 3.99 3.88
N GLY A 355 6.78 5.09 3.45
CA GLY A 355 6.20 5.97 2.45
C GLY A 355 6.61 7.42 2.59
N ILE A 356 5.83 8.31 2.02
CA ILE A 356 6.05 9.77 2.04
C ILE A 356 5.79 10.30 3.43
N MET A 357 6.77 10.96 4.06
CA MET A 357 6.57 11.51 5.40
C MET A 357 5.48 12.58 5.38
N THR A 358 4.51 12.43 6.28
CA THR A 358 3.45 13.43 6.48
C THR A 358 3.26 13.77 7.94
N ASP A 359 2.69 14.95 8.20
CA ASP A 359 2.19 15.30 9.53
C ASP A 359 0.76 14.77 9.77
N SER A 360 0.19 15.05 10.94
CA SER A 360 -1.16 14.62 11.31
C SER A 360 -2.28 15.21 10.44
N ALA A 361 -1.99 16.27 9.66
CA ALA A 361 -2.89 16.85 8.67
C ALA A 361 -2.63 16.32 7.25
N ALA A 362 -1.81 15.26 7.14
CA ALA A 362 -1.37 14.62 5.90
C ALA A 362 -0.52 15.51 4.97
N ARG A 363 0.07 16.59 5.48
CA ARG A 363 0.91 17.50 4.68
C ARG A 363 2.30 16.91 4.50
N CYS A 364 2.83 17.00 3.28
CA CYS A 364 4.20 16.60 2.96
C CYS A 364 5.19 17.74 3.24
N ASP A 365 6.49 17.48 3.00
CA ASP A 365 7.55 18.50 3.06
C ASP A 365 7.43 19.60 1.98
N LEU A 366 6.57 19.42 0.97
CA LEU A 366 6.27 20.45 -0.04
C LEU A 366 4.93 21.11 0.27
N GLU A 367 4.91 22.45 0.26
CA GLU A 367 3.67 23.19 0.44
C GLU A 367 2.66 22.78 -0.64
N ASN A 368 1.41 22.58 -0.22
CA ASN A 368 0.28 22.14 -1.06
C ASN A 368 0.35 20.71 -1.60
N LEU A 369 1.35 19.93 -1.19
CA LEU A 369 1.37 18.50 -1.43
C LEU A 369 0.91 17.75 -0.18
N TYR A 370 0.01 16.79 -0.37
CA TYR A 370 -0.46 15.87 0.65
C TYR A 370 -0.21 14.44 0.22
N ALA A 371 -0.08 13.54 1.18
CA ALA A 371 -0.08 12.11 0.93
C ALA A 371 -0.94 11.40 1.97
N ILE A 372 -1.81 10.49 1.52
CA ILE A 372 -2.74 9.77 2.38
C ILE A 372 -2.83 8.29 1.99
N GLY A 373 -3.30 7.46 2.92
CA GLY A 373 -3.35 6.01 2.76
C GLY A 373 -1.95 5.40 2.69
N GLU A 374 -1.83 4.23 2.05
CA GLU A 374 -0.59 3.44 2.00
C GLU A 374 0.60 4.13 1.30
N ALA A 375 0.38 5.21 0.56
CA ALA A 375 1.47 6.00 -0.02
C ALA A 375 2.24 6.82 1.05
N ALA A 376 1.62 7.07 2.20
CA ALA A 376 2.16 7.91 3.26
C ALA A 376 2.83 7.10 4.36
N TYR A 377 3.90 7.66 4.92
CA TYR A 377 4.40 7.32 6.23
C TYR A 377 3.86 8.34 7.24
N THR A 378 2.96 7.88 8.09
CA THR A 378 2.37 8.67 9.18
C THR A 378 2.99 8.37 10.54
N GLY A 379 3.71 7.24 10.67
CA GLY A 379 4.14 6.69 11.94
C GLY A 379 3.14 5.73 12.59
N LEU A 380 1.91 5.56 12.06
CA LEU A 380 0.89 4.65 12.63
C LEU A 380 1.40 3.21 12.76
N HIS A 381 2.03 2.68 11.72
CA HIS A 381 2.34 1.24 11.61
C HIS A 381 3.70 0.84 12.19
N GLY A 382 4.54 1.81 12.54
CA GLY A 382 5.91 1.54 13.02
C GLY A 382 6.68 0.59 12.08
N ALA A 383 7.15 -0.53 12.62
CA ALA A 383 7.89 -1.56 11.89
C ALA A 383 7.02 -2.69 11.33
N ASN A 384 5.72 -2.72 11.64
CA ASN A 384 4.79 -3.76 11.21
C ASN A 384 3.33 -3.35 11.42
N ARG A 385 2.58 -3.26 10.33
CA ARG A 385 1.15 -2.91 10.35
C ARG A 385 0.31 -4.00 11.03
N MET A 386 -0.51 -3.61 12.00
CA MET A 386 -1.55 -4.47 12.57
C MET A 386 -2.67 -4.69 11.55
N ALA A 387 -3.22 -5.89 11.51
CA ALA A 387 -4.29 -6.22 10.59
C ALA A 387 -5.50 -5.28 10.73
N SER A 388 -6.20 -5.03 9.62
CA SER A 388 -7.37 -4.14 9.48
C SER A 388 -7.21 -2.64 9.89
N ASN A 389 -6.01 -2.19 10.33
CA ASN A 389 -5.72 -0.75 10.56
C ASN A 389 -5.50 0.08 9.28
N SER A 390 -5.16 -0.54 8.14
CA SER A 390 -4.78 0.23 6.93
C SER A 390 -5.96 0.92 6.26
N LEU A 391 -7.13 0.29 6.22
CA LEU A 391 -8.35 0.95 5.71
C LEU A 391 -8.82 2.03 6.66
N LEU A 392 -8.68 1.83 7.98
CA LEU A 392 -8.96 2.87 8.96
C LEU A 392 -8.09 4.12 8.72
N GLU A 393 -6.78 3.93 8.52
CA GLU A 393 -5.86 5.03 8.21
C GLU A 393 -6.29 5.80 6.97
N CYS A 394 -6.68 5.10 5.90
CA CYS A 394 -7.18 5.73 4.68
C CYS A 394 -8.32 6.72 4.97
N VAL A 395 -9.34 6.31 5.74
CA VAL A 395 -10.51 7.15 6.01
C VAL A 395 -10.17 8.29 6.98
N VAL A 396 -9.39 8.01 8.05
CA VAL A 396 -9.02 9.02 9.04
C VAL A 396 -8.14 10.10 8.42
N LEU A 397 -7.05 9.73 7.74
CA LEU A 397 -6.09 10.71 7.21
C LEU A 397 -6.67 11.49 6.02
N ALA A 398 -7.55 10.87 5.21
CA ALA A 398 -8.35 11.60 4.22
C ALA A 398 -9.24 12.66 4.88
N THR A 399 -9.82 12.35 6.05
CA THR A 399 -10.63 13.31 6.82
C THR A 399 -9.78 14.46 7.36
N GLN A 400 -8.58 14.19 7.86
CA GLN A 400 -7.66 15.24 8.32
C GLN A 400 -7.21 16.14 7.16
N ALA A 401 -6.84 15.54 6.03
CA ALA A 401 -6.47 16.27 4.81
C ALA A 401 -7.62 17.17 4.32
N ALA A 402 -8.86 16.67 4.29
CA ALA A 402 -10.02 17.44 3.88
C ALA A 402 -10.23 18.69 4.76
N ARG A 403 -10.09 18.55 6.08
CA ARG A 403 -10.23 19.67 7.03
C ARG A 403 -9.16 20.74 6.81
N ASP A 404 -7.90 20.35 6.66
CA ASP A 404 -6.81 21.29 6.43
C ASP A 404 -6.93 21.97 5.06
N ILE A 405 -7.27 21.23 4.00
CA ILE A 405 -7.53 21.80 2.66
C ILE A 405 -8.70 22.78 2.71
N GLN A 406 -9.82 22.43 3.34
CA GLN A 406 -10.98 23.33 3.46
C GLN A 406 -10.61 24.63 4.18
N HIS A 407 -9.81 24.55 5.25
CA HIS A 407 -9.35 25.73 5.97
C HIS A 407 -8.45 26.62 5.10
N ARG A 408 -7.51 26.01 4.37
CA ARG A 408 -6.56 26.73 3.51
C ARG A 408 -7.16 27.22 2.19
N ALA A 409 -8.23 26.59 1.71
CA ALA A 409 -8.94 26.97 0.49
C ALA A 409 -9.77 28.25 0.65
N THR A 410 -9.86 28.82 1.86
CA THR A 410 -10.47 30.14 2.10
C THR A 410 -9.79 31.25 1.29
N ILE A 411 -8.49 31.12 1.02
CA ILE A 411 -7.72 32.02 0.15
C ILE A 411 -6.95 31.18 -0.85
N LEU A 412 -7.47 31.08 -2.08
CA LEU A 412 -6.74 30.46 -3.19
C LEU A 412 -5.78 31.46 -3.81
N HIS A 413 -4.51 31.08 -3.90
CA HIS A 413 -3.50 31.86 -4.62
C HIS A 413 -3.50 31.50 -6.10
N PRO A 414 -3.27 32.47 -7.01
CA PRO A 414 -3.09 32.18 -8.43
C PRO A 414 -2.02 31.10 -8.64
N ILE A 415 -2.36 30.10 -9.45
CA ILE A 415 -1.43 29.05 -9.83
C ILE A 415 -0.61 29.59 -11.00
N PRO A 416 0.74 29.59 -10.93
CA PRO A 416 1.57 30.07 -12.03
C PRO A 416 1.34 29.23 -13.28
N ASP A 417 1.65 29.80 -14.44
CA ASP A 417 1.73 29.01 -15.66
C ASP A 417 2.85 27.97 -15.54
N ILE A 418 2.54 26.77 -16.00
CA ILE A 418 3.44 25.61 -15.98
C ILE A 418 3.75 25.27 -17.44
N PRO A 419 5.03 25.15 -17.82
CA PRO A 419 5.40 24.72 -19.16
C PRO A 419 4.81 23.35 -19.48
N ASP A 420 4.39 23.15 -20.72
CA ASP A 420 3.96 21.83 -21.18
C ASP A 420 5.12 20.83 -21.19
N TRP A 421 4.77 19.54 -21.17
CA TRP A 421 5.74 18.47 -21.23
C TRP A 421 6.46 18.50 -22.59
N ASP A 422 7.80 18.61 -22.54
CA ASP A 422 8.64 18.71 -23.73
C ASP A 422 9.04 17.33 -24.24
N GLU A 423 8.43 16.90 -25.34
CA GLU A 423 8.81 15.69 -26.09
C GLU A 423 9.57 16.01 -27.39
N SER A 424 10.02 17.24 -27.59
CA SER A 424 10.61 17.66 -28.87
C SER A 424 11.95 16.98 -29.18
N ARG A 425 12.62 16.45 -28.16
CA ARG A 425 13.96 15.85 -28.24
C ARG A 425 14.00 14.34 -28.05
N VAL A 426 12.85 13.69 -27.93
CA VAL A 426 12.76 12.24 -27.76
C VAL A 426 12.25 11.57 -29.04
N THR A 427 12.71 10.34 -29.29
CA THR A 427 12.25 9.51 -30.41
C THR A 427 11.30 8.42 -29.93
N ASP A 428 10.64 7.74 -30.85
CA ASP A 428 9.94 6.49 -30.51
C ASP A 428 11.00 5.40 -30.29
N SER A 429 10.71 4.46 -29.37
CA SER A 429 11.62 3.36 -29.10
C SER A 429 11.31 2.16 -29.99
N ASP A 430 12.37 1.52 -30.46
CA ASP A 430 12.31 0.29 -31.23
C ASP A 430 12.40 -0.98 -30.33
N GLU A 431 12.65 -0.84 -29.01
CA GLU A 431 12.98 -1.96 -28.11
C GLU A 431 12.20 -1.97 -26.76
N GLU A 432 10.89 -2.18 -26.79
CA GLU A 432 10.10 -2.37 -25.55
C GLU A 432 10.48 -3.64 -24.76
N VAL A 433 11.17 -4.59 -25.40
CA VAL A 433 11.66 -5.83 -24.76
C VAL A 433 12.60 -5.51 -23.60
N MET A 434 13.41 -4.45 -23.70
CA MET A 434 14.33 -4.04 -22.64
C MET A 434 13.58 -3.66 -21.35
N VAL A 435 12.47 -2.92 -21.48
CA VAL A 435 11.63 -2.52 -20.35
C VAL A 435 11.06 -3.77 -19.66
N THR A 436 10.58 -4.73 -20.44
CA THR A 436 10.02 -5.99 -19.92
C THR A 436 11.08 -6.82 -19.20
N HIS A 437 12.30 -6.91 -19.76
CA HIS A 437 13.41 -7.63 -19.15
C HIS A 437 13.82 -7.02 -17.81
N ASN A 438 14.01 -5.70 -17.77
CA ASN A 438 14.43 -4.96 -16.57
C ASN A 438 13.38 -5.05 -15.46
N TRP A 439 12.09 -5.08 -15.83
CA TRP A 439 11.01 -5.31 -14.88
C TRP A 439 11.09 -6.70 -14.23
N GLY A 440 11.36 -7.74 -15.03
CA GLY A 440 11.56 -9.10 -14.55
C GLY A 440 12.82 -9.25 -13.69
N GLU A 441 13.94 -8.64 -14.09
CA GLU A 441 15.19 -8.65 -13.31
C GLU A 441 14.99 -7.99 -11.95
N LEU A 442 14.45 -6.77 -11.92
CA LEU A 442 14.26 -6.00 -10.69
C LEU A 442 13.44 -6.78 -9.66
N ARG A 443 12.30 -7.34 -10.07
CA ARG A 443 11.38 -8.03 -9.16
C ARG A 443 11.96 -9.33 -8.61
N ARG A 444 12.73 -10.07 -9.42
CA ARG A 444 13.48 -11.25 -8.96
C ARG A 444 14.56 -10.86 -7.96
N LEU A 445 15.35 -9.83 -8.28
CA LEU A 445 16.38 -9.30 -7.40
C LEU A 445 15.82 -8.87 -6.03
N MET A 446 14.70 -8.15 -6.03
CA MET A 446 14.07 -7.68 -4.79
C MET A 446 13.56 -8.84 -3.94
N TRP A 447 13.01 -9.88 -4.57
CA TRP A 447 12.61 -11.11 -3.88
C TRP A 447 13.80 -11.84 -3.25
N ASP A 448 14.86 -12.09 -4.02
CA ASP A 448 15.98 -12.93 -3.59
C ASP A 448 16.88 -12.26 -2.55
N TYR A 449 17.07 -10.93 -2.65
CA TYR A 449 18.06 -10.20 -1.85
C TYR A 449 17.46 -9.23 -0.82
N VAL A 450 16.22 -8.78 -1.03
CA VAL A 450 15.58 -7.72 -0.24
C VAL A 450 14.21 -8.17 0.30
N GLY A 451 13.93 -9.48 0.25
CA GLY A 451 12.70 -10.08 0.77
C GLY A 451 12.67 -10.15 2.30
N ILE A 452 12.16 -11.27 2.81
CA ILE A 452 11.85 -11.48 4.23
C ILE A 452 13.12 -11.56 5.09
N VAL A 453 14.08 -12.41 4.71
CA VAL A 453 15.37 -12.58 5.40
C VAL A 453 16.49 -11.89 4.63
N ARG A 454 17.17 -10.94 5.29
CA ARG A 454 18.18 -10.05 4.69
C ARG A 454 19.56 -10.27 5.28
N THR A 455 20.58 -9.86 4.52
CA THR A 455 21.97 -9.76 4.96
C THR A 455 22.61 -8.53 4.33
N SER A 456 23.61 -7.96 4.98
CA SER A 456 24.40 -6.82 4.49
C SER A 456 25.01 -7.13 3.11
N LYS A 457 25.49 -8.37 2.92
CA LYS A 457 26.02 -8.84 1.63
C LYS A 457 24.97 -8.86 0.52
N ARG A 458 23.77 -9.38 0.80
CA ARG A 458 22.65 -9.41 -0.18
C ARG A 458 22.18 -7.99 -0.50
N LEU A 459 22.00 -7.13 0.51
CA LEU A 459 21.61 -5.73 0.30
C LEU A 459 22.65 -4.95 -0.53
N ALA A 460 23.94 -5.13 -0.25
CA ALA A 460 25.00 -4.50 -1.06
C ALA A 460 25.00 -4.99 -2.51
N ARG A 461 24.72 -6.29 -2.75
CA ARG A 461 24.58 -6.84 -4.11
C ARG A 461 23.37 -6.26 -4.83
N ALA A 462 22.22 -6.17 -4.15
CA ALA A 462 21.00 -5.55 -4.66
C ALA A 462 21.24 -4.09 -5.05
N LYS A 463 21.88 -3.31 -4.16
CA LYS A 463 22.19 -1.88 -4.40
C LYS A 463 23.00 -1.66 -5.67
N ARG A 464 24.03 -2.49 -5.93
CA ARG A 464 24.87 -2.36 -7.13
C ARG A 464 24.07 -2.59 -8.42
N ARG A 465 23.25 -3.64 -8.47
CA ARG A 465 22.42 -3.97 -9.63
C ARG A 465 21.32 -2.92 -9.86
N VAL A 466 20.61 -2.51 -8.80
CA VAL A 466 19.61 -1.44 -8.87
C VAL A 466 20.22 -0.12 -9.36
N ARG A 467 21.47 0.18 -8.99
CA ARG A 467 22.19 1.35 -9.51
C ARG A 467 22.42 1.26 -11.02
N MET A 468 22.79 0.09 -11.55
CA MET A 468 22.97 -0.08 -13.01
C MET A 468 21.65 0.07 -13.75
N LEU A 469 20.61 -0.64 -13.32
CA LEU A 469 19.26 -0.52 -13.90
C LEU A 469 18.77 0.93 -13.90
N ARG A 470 19.01 1.67 -12.81
CA ARG A 470 18.63 3.09 -12.72
C ARG A 470 19.32 3.94 -13.79
N LEU A 471 20.59 3.71 -14.07
CA LEU A 471 21.32 4.45 -15.10
C LEU A 471 20.79 4.14 -16.49
N GLU A 472 20.62 2.85 -16.81
CA GLU A 472 20.07 2.40 -18.10
C GLU A 472 18.66 2.96 -18.34
N ILE A 473 17.80 2.92 -17.32
CA ILE A 473 16.44 3.47 -17.42
C ILE A 473 16.44 4.98 -17.58
N LEU A 474 17.35 5.70 -16.89
CA LEU A 474 17.43 7.16 -17.04
C LEU A 474 17.90 7.57 -18.42
N GLU A 475 18.87 6.86 -18.98
CA GLU A 475 19.33 7.05 -20.37
C GLU A 475 18.18 6.82 -21.35
N TYR A 476 17.50 5.68 -21.23
CA TYR A 476 16.36 5.35 -22.08
C TYR A 476 15.20 6.37 -21.92
N TYR A 477 14.86 6.75 -20.69
CA TYR A 477 13.82 7.74 -20.40
C TYR A 477 14.13 9.13 -20.98
N SER A 478 15.41 9.49 -21.09
CA SER A 478 15.82 10.80 -21.61
C SER A 478 15.79 10.87 -23.13
N ASN A 479 15.84 9.72 -23.81
CA ASN A 479 15.95 9.63 -25.27
C ASN A 479 14.65 9.20 -25.94
N PHE A 480 13.74 8.51 -25.23
CA PHE A 480 12.54 7.93 -25.83
C PHE A 480 11.24 8.49 -25.27
N ARG A 481 10.17 8.45 -26.09
CA ARG A 481 8.82 8.78 -25.65
C ARG A 481 8.42 7.92 -24.46
N VAL A 482 7.76 8.59 -23.51
CA VAL A 482 7.41 7.97 -22.25
C VAL A 482 6.15 7.12 -22.42
N SER A 483 6.24 5.83 -22.09
CA SER A 483 5.10 4.92 -22.01
C SER A 483 4.72 4.59 -20.56
N SER A 484 3.53 4.03 -20.37
CA SER A 484 3.08 3.57 -19.03
C SER A 484 4.07 2.60 -18.40
N ASN A 485 4.56 1.61 -19.16
CA ASN A 485 5.50 0.60 -18.66
C ASN A 485 6.83 1.22 -18.26
N LEU A 486 7.32 2.22 -19.02
CA LEU A 486 8.56 2.91 -18.71
C LEU A 486 8.44 3.76 -17.43
N ILE A 487 7.32 4.47 -17.24
CA ILE A 487 7.04 5.22 -16.00
C ILE A 487 7.06 4.28 -14.80
N GLU A 488 6.32 3.17 -14.90
CA GLU A 488 6.26 2.18 -13.82
C GLU A 488 7.62 1.59 -13.51
N LEU A 489 8.41 1.20 -14.53
CA LEU A 489 9.76 0.68 -14.34
C LEU A 489 10.67 1.70 -13.65
N ARG A 490 10.64 2.96 -14.09
CA ARG A 490 11.41 4.06 -13.47
C ARG A 490 11.05 4.22 -11.99
N ASN A 491 9.76 4.24 -11.69
CA ASN A 491 9.28 4.35 -10.31
C ASN A 491 9.67 3.14 -9.47
N LEU A 492 9.52 1.92 -9.98
CA LEU A 492 9.89 0.70 -9.28
C LEU A 492 11.38 0.65 -8.95
N VAL A 493 12.26 1.12 -9.84
CA VAL A 493 13.70 1.17 -9.56
C VAL A 493 14.04 2.22 -8.50
N ASP A 494 13.36 3.37 -8.50
CA ASP A 494 13.46 4.35 -7.41
C ASP A 494 13.01 3.75 -6.07
N ILE A 495 11.87 3.06 -6.06
CA ILE A 495 11.35 2.36 -4.88
C ILE A 495 12.32 1.31 -4.38
N ALA A 496 12.83 0.44 -5.25
CA ALA A 496 13.81 -0.57 -4.90
C ALA A 496 15.04 0.05 -4.25
N ASN A 497 15.53 1.16 -4.82
CA ASN A 497 16.66 1.90 -4.28
C ASN A 497 16.36 2.46 -2.88
N LEU A 498 15.18 3.02 -2.65
CA LEU A 498 14.75 3.53 -1.35
C LEU A 498 14.67 2.40 -0.31
N ILE A 499 13.99 1.29 -0.63
CA ILE A 499 13.87 0.12 0.25
C ILE A 499 15.26 -0.40 0.65
N ILE A 500 16.15 -0.59 -0.32
CA ILE A 500 17.51 -1.10 -0.07
C ILE A 500 18.30 -0.12 0.81
N THR A 501 18.23 1.18 0.52
CA THR A 501 18.97 2.20 1.28
C THR A 501 18.49 2.25 2.72
N SER A 502 17.17 2.25 2.92
CA SER A 502 16.53 2.20 4.24
C SER A 502 16.98 0.94 5.00
N ALA A 503 16.93 -0.22 4.34
CA ALA A 503 17.35 -1.50 4.94
C ALA A 503 18.85 -1.56 5.25
N GLN A 504 19.69 -0.81 4.53
CA GLN A 504 21.12 -0.76 4.80
C GLN A 504 21.47 0.11 6.01
N GLN A 505 20.67 1.13 6.31
CA GLN A 505 20.86 2.02 7.47
C GLN A 505 20.48 1.34 8.79
N ARG A 506 19.48 0.45 8.77
CA ARG A 506 19.06 -0.28 9.97
C ARG A 506 19.96 -1.48 10.26
N LYS A 507 20.67 -1.45 11.38
CA LYS A 507 21.63 -2.49 11.83
C LYS A 507 21.08 -3.27 13.02
N GLU A 508 19.85 -3.74 12.88
CA GLU A 508 19.10 -4.51 13.88
C GLU A 508 18.06 -5.39 13.18
N SER A 509 17.36 -6.22 13.93
CA SER A 509 16.12 -6.86 13.48
C SER A 509 14.94 -6.38 14.31
N ARG A 510 13.92 -5.84 13.64
CA ARG A 510 12.72 -5.26 14.26
C ARG A 510 11.53 -5.44 13.32
N GLY A 511 10.42 -5.98 13.82
CA GLY A 511 9.21 -6.18 13.03
C GLY A 511 9.47 -6.88 11.69
N LEU A 512 9.14 -6.19 10.59
CA LEU A 512 9.28 -6.72 9.22
C LEU A 512 10.70 -6.65 8.64
N HIS A 513 11.64 -6.03 9.35
CA HIS A 513 13.03 -5.98 8.96
C HIS A 513 13.82 -7.02 9.75
N TYR A 514 14.28 -8.08 9.07
CA TYR A 514 15.05 -9.15 9.69
C TYR A 514 16.41 -9.33 9.00
N MET A 515 17.47 -8.95 9.71
CA MET A 515 18.87 -9.02 9.28
C MET A 515 19.58 -10.16 10.00
N LEU A 516 20.04 -11.18 9.28
CA LEU A 516 20.78 -12.28 9.93
C LEU A 516 22.08 -11.81 10.59
N ASP A 517 22.71 -10.78 10.03
CA ASP A 517 23.94 -10.20 10.61
C ASP A 517 23.67 -9.42 11.91
N PHE A 518 22.41 -9.03 12.15
CA PHE A 518 21.97 -8.23 13.30
C PHE A 518 20.62 -8.78 13.81
N PRO A 519 20.60 -9.97 14.44
CA PRO A 519 19.36 -10.68 14.75
C PRO A 519 18.55 -10.07 15.89
N GLU A 520 19.17 -9.24 16.72
CA GLU A 520 18.53 -8.59 17.87
C GLU A 520 18.03 -7.19 17.51
N SER A 521 17.02 -6.73 18.26
CA SER A 521 16.57 -5.33 18.19
C SER A 521 17.52 -4.42 18.98
N ASP A 522 17.86 -3.27 18.43
CA ASP A 522 18.72 -2.26 19.02
C ASP A 522 17.88 -1.13 19.66
N PRO A 523 17.98 -0.90 20.99
CA PRO A 523 17.25 0.17 21.66
C PRO A 523 17.59 1.57 21.15
N TYR A 524 18.77 1.77 20.53
CA TYR A 524 19.17 3.07 19.99
C TYR A 524 18.62 3.36 18.59
N GLN A 525 18.03 2.36 17.91
CA GLN A 525 17.42 2.49 16.59
C GLN A 525 15.88 2.54 16.63
N GLN A 526 15.30 2.93 17.79
CA GLN A 526 13.85 3.12 17.97
C GLN A 526 13.31 4.42 17.34
N ARG A 527 13.72 4.70 16.10
CA ARG A 527 13.28 5.85 15.30
C ARG A 527 13.01 5.41 13.87
N PRO A 528 12.20 6.15 13.12
CA PRO A 528 12.06 5.88 11.70
C PRO A 528 13.40 6.03 10.98
N THR A 529 13.59 5.20 9.95
CA THR A 529 14.69 5.38 9.01
C THR A 529 14.27 6.46 8.02
N GLU A 530 14.74 7.69 8.20
CA GLU A 530 14.43 8.80 7.30
C GLU A 530 15.41 8.85 6.13
N LEU A 531 14.90 8.84 4.91
CA LEU A 531 15.66 9.06 3.68
C LEU A 531 15.38 10.47 3.17
N ILE A 532 16.43 11.29 3.16
CA ILE A 532 16.36 12.69 2.74
C ILE A 532 16.91 12.78 1.31
N PRO A 533 16.15 13.31 0.33
CA PRO A 533 16.67 13.55 -1.01
C PRO A 533 17.63 14.73 -1.02
N ASP A 534 18.61 14.73 -1.92
CA ASP A 534 19.57 15.85 -2.11
C ASP A 534 18.87 17.18 -2.45
N THR A 535 17.61 17.12 -2.87
CA THR A 535 16.78 18.27 -3.25
C THR A 535 15.92 18.83 -2.12
N TYR A 536 16.00 18.25 -0.91
CA TYR A 536 15.21 18.66 0.26
C TYR A 536 15.52 20.09 0.70
N ILE A 537 14.45 20.84 1.05
CA ILE A 537 14.55 22.19 1.61
C ILE A 537 13.72 22.20 2.90
N PRO A 538 14.35 22.35 4.08
CA PRO A 538 13.61 22.43 5.34
C PRO A 538 12.63 23.62 5.33
N PHE A 539 11.41 23.41 5.83
CA PHE A 539 10.53 24.54 6.13
C PHE A 539 11.20 25.41 7.20
N SER A 540 11.54 26.65 6.86
CA SER A 540 11.85 27.64 7.90
C SER A 540 10.55 27.86 8.68
N LYS A 541 10.48 27.38 9.93
CA LYS A 541 9.43 27.81 10.85
C LYS A 541 9.58 29.32 10.99
N LYS A 542 8.66 30.09 10.41
CA LYS A 542 8.49 31.51 10.72
C LYS A 542 7.69 31.63 12.00
#